data_AF-A0A495SZH1-F1
#
_entry.id   AF-A0A495SZH1-F1
#
_cell.length_a   1.000
_cell.length_b   1.000
_cell.length_c   1.000
_cell.angle_alpha   90.00
_cell.angle_beta   90.00
_cell.angle_gamma   90.00
#
_symmetry.space_group_name_H-M   'P 1'
#
loop_
_entity.id
_entity.type
_entity.pdbx_description
1 polymer ?
#
loop_
_entity_poly.entity_id
_entity_poly.type
_entity_poly.pdbx_seq_one_letter_code
_entity_poly.pdbx_strand_id
1 'polypeptide(L)'
;MDPAVEHARLLAAREKHLQREEAARAKEAARVEAELAKRQTARRREEEAKKRANAQAEKEAQRQARQAETARLKAQAEEGTAECNRRRQELESVLLLRPESLEAWHPHIEEAFAQDGPQGVAERIEDLLQRSSVPPGCRTAAQAVYLLEAQQLLVDVALPNHEIVPAVASYRYVAQQAKCAEAR
;
A
#
# COMPACT_ATOMS: atom_id res chain seq x y z
N MET A 1 103.05 16.48 -23.63
CA MET A 1 101.70 16.24 -23.07
C MET A 1 101.65 14.77 -22.66
N ASP A 2 101.32 14.48 -21.41
CA ASP A 2 101.45 13.15 -20.81
C ASP A 2 100.20 12.28 -21.13
N PRO A 3 100.33 11.12 -21.81
CA PRO A 3 99.19 10.29 -22.22
C PRO A 3 98.34 9.77 -21.06
N ALA A 4 98.90 9.67 -19.84
CA ALA A 4 98.14 9.27 -18.65
C ALA A 4 97.10 10.32 -18.22
N VAL A 5 97.39 11.60 -18.46
CA VAL A 5 96.49 12.71 -18.09
C VAL A 5 95.31 12.83 -19.08
N GLU A 6 95.52 12.49 -20.36
CA GLU A 6 94.43 12.46 -21.34
C GLU A 6 93.48 11.27 -21.14
N HIS A 7 94.01 10.09 -20.81
CA HIS A 7 93.19 8.92 -20.51
C HIS A 7 92.31 9.12 -19.25
N ALA A 8 92.86 9.72 -18.20
CA ALA A 8 92.10 10.08 -16.99
C ALA A 8 90.99 11.11 -17.27
N ARG A 9 91.23 12.08 -18.16
CA ARG A 9 90.21 13.05 -18.60
C ARG A 9 89.09 12.41 -19.41
N LEU A 10 89.40 11.43 -20.27
CA LEU A 10 88.41 10.69 -21.05
C LEU A 10 87.52 9.79 -20.18
N LEU A 11 88.09 9.12 -19.18
CA LEU A 11 87.32 8.34 -18.20
C LEU A 11 86.40 9.21 -17.35
N ALA A 12 86.90 10.34 -16.83
CA ALA A 12 86.08 11.29 -16.07
C ALA A 12 84.97 11.94 -16.93
N ALA A 13 85.20 12.14 -18.24
CA ALA A 13 84.18 12.62 -19.17
C ALA A 13 83.10 11.55 -19.42
N ARG A 14 83.49 10.27 -19.55
CA ARG A 14 82.57 9.14 -19.71
C ARG A 14 81.71 8.90 -18.47
N GLU A 15 82.29 8.98 -17.28
CA GLU A 15 81.56 8.89 -16.01
C GLU A 15 80.56 10.03 -15.85
N LYS A 16 80.94 11.27 -16.21
CA LYS A 16 80.01 12.41 -16.23
C LYS A 16 78.89 12.24 -17.24
N HIS A 17 79.13 11.58 -18.38
CA HIS A 17 78.08 11.29 -19.37
C HIS A 17 77.09 10.24 -18.84
N LEU A 18 77.60 9.15 -18.26
CA LEU A 18 76.77 8.10 -17.64
C LEU A 18 75.91 8.67 -16.50
N GLN A 19 76.49 9.49 -15.61
CA GLN A 19 75.72 10.13 -14.53
C GLN A 19 74.62 11.07 -15.04
N ARG A 20 74.86 11.76 -16.18
CA ARG A 20 73.83 12.61 -16.81
C ARG A 20 72.71 11.78 -17.43
N GLU A 21 73.04 10.66 -18.07
CA GLU A 21 72.05 9.74 -18.64
C GLU A 21 71.21 9.07 -17.54
N GLU A 22 71.84 8.60 -16.46
CA GLU A 22 71.16 8.02 -15.31
C GLU A 22 70.26 9.05 -14.60
N ALA A 23 70.73 10.30 -14.43
CA ALA A 23 69.92 11.38 -13.89
C ALA A 23 68.75 11.77 -14.81
N ALA A 24 68.92 11.69 -16.14
CA ALA A 24 67.84 11.92 -17.09
C ALA A 24 66.78 10.80 -17.02
N ARG A 25 67.21 9.53 -17.01
CA ARG A 25 66.33 8.37 -16.86
C ARG A 25 65.59 8.38 -15.53
N ALA A 26 66.24 8.77 -14.44
CA ALA A 26 65.61 8.92 -13.12
C ALA A 26 64.53 10.02 -13.12
N LYS A 27 64.76 11.14 -13.82
CA LYS A 27 63.77 12.22 -13.96
C LYS A 27 62.58 11.80 -14.83
N GLU A 28 62.81 11.04 -15.89
CA GLU A 28 61.76 10.50 -16.73
C GLU A 28 60.92 9.46 -15.99
N ALA A 29 61.57 8.52 -15.28
CA ALA A 29 60.89 7.56 -14.43
C ALA A 29 60.02 8.25 -13.37
N ALA A 30 60.56 9.25 -12.66
CA ALA A 30 59.81 10.02 -11.67
C ALA A 30 58.62 10.78 -12.27
N ARG A 31 58.73 11.28 -13.51
CA ARG A 31 57.61 11.92 -14.22
C ARG A 31 56.51 10.93 -14.57
N VAL A 32 56.87 9.75 -15.08
CA VAL A 32 55.91 8.70 -15.43
C VAL A 32 55.22 8.18 -14.16
N GLU A 33 55.95 7.96 -13.08
CA GLU A 33 55.38 7.55 -11.79
C GLU A 33 54.42 8.60 -11.23
N ALA A 34 54.79 9.88 -11.28
CA ALA A 34 53.91 10.97 -10.84
C ALA A 34 52.64 11.08 -11.70
N GLU A 35 52.74 10.86 -13.02
CA GLU A 35 51.58 10.87 -13.90
C GLU A 35 50.66 9.67 -13.65
N LEU A 36 51.23 8.47 -13.46
CA LEU A 36 50.48 7.27 -13.11
C LEU A 36 49.77 7.44 -11.75
N ALA A 37 50.44 8.00 -10.74
CA ALA A 37 49.85 8.30 -9.45
C ALA A 37 48.68 9.31 -9.55
N LYS A 38 48.82 10.35 -10.40
CA LYS A 38 47.74 11.29 -10.67
C LYS A 38 46.54 10.61 -11.35
N ARG A 39 46.77 9.75 -12.33
CA ARG A 39 45.68 9.00 -13.00
C ARG A 39 45.00 8.02 -12.05
N GLN A 40 45.74 7.33 -11.20
CA GLN A 40 45.17 6.40 -10.21
C GLN A 40 44.35 7.12 -9.13
N THR A 41 44.82 8.27 -8.64
CA THR A 41 44.06 9.07 -7.67
C THR A 41 42.80 9.68 -8.28
N ALA A 42 42.85 10.13 -9.54
CA ALA A 42 41.67 10.57 -10.27
C ALA A 42 40.62 9.45 -10.42
N ARG A 43 41.03 8.24 -10.85
CA ARG A 43 40.14 7.09 -10.97
C ARG A 43 39.50 6.69 -9.65
N ARG A 44 40.26 6.65 -8.56
CA ARG A 44 39.72 6.34 -7.22
C ARG A 44 38.67 7.36 -6.78
N ARG A 45 38.91 8.66 -7.03
CA ARG A 45 37.94 9.72 -6.73
C ARG A 45 36.67 9.59 -7.56
N GLU A 46 36.78 9.27 -8.85
CA GLU A 46 35.62 9.04 -9.72
C GLU A 46 34.80 7.83 -9.27
N GLU A 47 35.46 6.72 -8.91
CA GLU A 47 34.79 5.53 -8.39
C GLU A 47 34.09 5.79 -7.05
N GLU A 48 34.75 6.52 -6.13
CA GLU A 48 34.13 6.93 -4.86
C GLU A 48 32.94 7.88 -5.09
N ALA A 49 33.06 8.83 -6.02
CA ALA A 49 31.97 9.74 -6.38
C ALA A 49 30.78 8.97 -6.97
N LYS A 50 31.03 8.01 -7.87
CA LYS A 50 30.01 7.12 -8.43
C LYS A 50 29.34 6.28 -7.35
N LYS A 51 30.12 5.69 -6.43
CA LYS A 51 29.58 4.91 -5.30
C LYS A 51 28.68 5.77 -4.40
N ARG A 52 29.09 7.01 -4.12
CA ARG A 52 28.28 7.95 -3.31
C ARG A 52 26.99 8.35 -4.04
N ALA A 53 27.07 8.67 -5.32
CA ALA A 53 25.90 9.01 -6.14
C ALA A 53 24.90 7.84 -6.22
N ASN A 54 25.38 6.63 -6.48
CA ASN A 54 24.52 5.44 -6.52
C ASN A 54 23.89 5.17 -5.16
N ALA A 55 24.65 5.26 -4.06
CA ALA A 55 24.10 5.08 -2.72
C ALA A 55 23.06 6.15 -2.33
N GLN A 56 23.18 7.37 -2.84
CA GLN A 56 22.17 8.42 -2.67
C GLN A 56 20.92 8.12 -3.51
N ALA A 57 21.10 7.76 -4.79
CA ALA A 57 20.01 7.39 -5.68
C ALA A 57 19.21 6.19 -5.16
N GLU A 58 19.87 5.15 -4.64
CA GLU A 58 19.22 3.99 -4.03
C GLU A 58 18.42 4.39 -2.77
N LYS A 59 18.97 5.27 -1.92
CA LYS A 59 18.26 5.77 -0.73
C LYS A 59 17.04 6.59 -1.11
N GLU A 60 17.13 7.44 -2.12
CA GLU A 60 16.01 8.23 -2.62
C GLU A 60 14.95 7.35 -3.26
N ALA A 61 15.34 6.39 -4.11
CA ALA A 61 14.46 5.41 -4.70
C ALA A 61 13.73 4.59 -3.62
N GLN A 62 14.45 4.16 -2.56
CA GLN A 62 13.83 3.44 -1.45
C GLN A 62 12.85 4.31 -0.66
N ARG A 63 13.15 5.61 -0.45
CA ARG A 63 12.23 6.55 0.19
C ARG A 63 10.97 6.75 -0.65
N GLN A 64 11.12 6.94 -1.96
CA GLN A 64 9.99 7.09 -2.88
C GLN A 64 9.15 5.82 -2.93
N ALA A 65 9.77 4.63 -2.99
CA ALA A 65 9.06 3.36 -2.96
C ALA A 65 8.23 3.20 -1.67
N ARG A 66 8.82 3.50 -0.50
CA ARG A 66 8.11 3.46 0.79
C ARG A 66 6.96 4.47 0.85
N GLN A 67 7.16 5.68 0.31
CA GLN A 67 6.12 6.71 0.25
C GLN A 67 4.96 6.27 -0.67
N ALA A 68 5.27 5.71 -1.84
CA ALA A 68 4.28 5.20 -2.77
C ALA A 68 3.48 4.02 -2.18
N GLU A 69 4.14 3.10 -1.50
CA GLU A 69 3.49 1.98 -0.80
C GLU A 69 2.57 2.50 0.31
N THR A 70 3.05 3.44 1.13
CA THR A 70 2.24 4.04 2.19
C THR A 70 1.03 4.78 1.62
N ALA A 71 1.21 5.53 0.52
CA ALA A 71 0.12 6.23 -0.15
C ALA A 71 -0.92 5.25 -0.73
N ARG A 72 -0.47 4.14 -1.32
CA ARG A 72 -1.36 3.07 -1.81
C ARG A 72 -2.18 2.45 -0.68
N LEU A 73 -1.54 2.10 0.44
CA LEU A 73 -2.22 1.52 1.59
C LEU A 73 -3.25 2.50 2.19
N LYS A 74 -2.92 3.80 2.24
CA LYS A 74 -3.88 4.83 2.67
C LYS A 74 -5.08 4.92 1.73
N ALA A 75 -4.85 4.97 0.43
CA ALA A 75 -5.94 5.03 -0.56
C ALA A 75 -6.87 3.81 -0.46
N GLN A 76 -6.31 2.60 -0.29
CA GLN A 76 -7.09 1.38 -0.08
C GLN A 76 -7.91 1.43 1.23
N ALA A 77 -7.32 1.95 2.31
CA ALA A 77 -8.04 2.10 3.58
C ALA A 77 -9.17 3.13 3.49
N GLU A 78 -8.95 4.25 2.78
CA GLU A 78 -9.96 5.29 2.54
C GLU A 78 -11.12 4.74 1.70
N GLU A 79 -10.83 3.99 0.64
CA GLU A 79 -11.84 3.32 -0.21
C GLU A 79 -12.68 2.33 0.60
N GLY A 80 -12.04 1.43 1.36
CA GLY A 80 -12.76 0.48 2.22
C GLY A 80 -13.59 1.18 3.30
N THR A 81 -13.09 2.28 3.87
CA THR A 81 -13.85 3.08 4.84
C THR A 81 -15.07 3.75 4.20
N ALA A 82 -14.92 4.27 2.98
CA ALA A 82 -16.02 4.88 2.23
C ALA A 82 -17.11 3.86 1.87
N GLU A 83 -16.72 2.64 1.48
CA GLU A 83 -17.65 1.53 1.20
C GLU A 83 -18.43 1.13 2.46
N CYS A 84 -17.73 0.89 3.58
CA CYS A 84 -18.35 0.59 4.87
C CYS A 84 -19.32 1.69 5.30
N ASN A 85 -18.94 2.96 5.16
CA ASN A 85 -19.81 4.08 5.51
C ASN A 85 -21.05 4.15 4.63
N ARG A 86 -20.92 3.90 3.32
CA ARG A 86 -22.05 3.85 2.40
C ARG A 86 -23.01 2.73 2.77
N ARG A 87 -22.50 1.53 3.04
CA ARG A 87 -23.33 0.39 3.47
C ARG A 87 -23.99 0.65 4.82
N ARG A 88 -23.28 1.27 5.76
CA ARG A 88 -23.84 1.68 7.06
C ARG A 88 -25.00 2.65 6.88
N GLN A 89 -24.83 3.68 6.03
CA GLN A 89 -25.89 4.65 5.74
C GLN A 89 -27.10 4.01 5.07
N GLU A 90 -26.89 3.07 4.14
CA GLU A 90 -27.97 2.31 3.51
C GLU A 90 -28.77 1.51 4.54
N LEU A 91 -28.10 0.77 5.44
CA LEU A 91 -28.76 0.02 6.50
C LEU A 91 -29.45 0.92 7.53
N GLU A 92 -28.80 2.02 7.92
CA GLU A 92 -29.36 3.02 8.83
C GLU A 92 -30.60 3.69 8.23
N SER A 93 -30.59 3.99 6.93
CA SER A 93 -31.75 4.55 6.24
C SER A 93 -32.96 3.63 6.34
N VAL A 94 -32.79 2.31 6.37
CA VAL A 94 -33.90 1.35 6.45
C VAL A 94 -34.46 1.27 7.87
N LEU A 95 -33.60 1.42 8.87
CA LEU A 95 -34.03 1.50 10.26
C LEU A 95 -34.77 2.81 10.56
N LEU A 96 -34.29 3.92 9.99
CA LEU A 96 -34.87 5.26 10.16
C LEU A 96 -36.10 5.50 9.27
N LEU A 97 -36.13 4.94 8.06
CA LEU A 97 -37.28 4.95 7.14
C LEU A 97 -38.21 3.77 7.38
N ARG A 98 -38.19 3.17 8.58
CA ARG A 98 -39.26 2.27 9.01
C ARG A 98 -40.57 2.99 8.70
N PRO A 99 -41.56 2.35 8.04
CA PRO A 99 -42.72 3.05 7.51
C PRO A 99 -43.44 3.87 8.58
N GLU A 100 -43.11 5.16 8.58
CA GLU A 100 -43.67 6.34 9.23
C GLU A 100 -45.18 6.53 9.11
N SER A 101 -45.95 5.51 8.71
CA SER A 101 -47.30 5.74 8.16
C SER A 101 -48.12 4.44 8.03
N LEU A 102 -48.04 3.51 8.98
CA LEU A 102 -48.91 2.32 8.94
C LEU A 102 -50.41 2.70 8.87
N GLU A 103 -50.77 3.86 9.41
CA GLU A 103 -52.12 4.45 9.31
C GLU A 103 -52.57 4.69 7.86
N ALA A 104 -51.66 5.09 6.97
CA ALA A 104 -51.98 5.30 5.55
C ALA A 104 -52.34 3.98 4.83
N TRP A 105 -51.95 2.84 5.38
CA TRP A 105 -52.28 1.52 4.84
C TRP A 105 -53.61 0.97 5.34
N HIS A 106 -54.20 1.57 6.38
CA HIS A 106 -55.46 1.11 6.98
C HIS A 106 -56.60 0.96 5.95
N PRO A 107 -56.87 1.95 5.06
CA PRO A 107 -57.96 1.83 4.09
C PRO A 107 -57.75 0.67 3.12
N HIS A 108 -56.50 0.39 2.74
CA HIS A 108 -56.17 -0.71 1.82
C HIS A 108 -56.34 -2.08 2.46
N ILE A 109 -56.08 -2.19 3.77
CA ILE A 109 -56.28 -3.43 4.51
C ILE A 109 -57.77 -3.67 4.76
N GLU A 110 -58.53 -2.63 5.12
CA GLU A 110 -59.98 -2.72 5.28
C GLU A 110 -60.68 -3.10 3.98
N GLU A 111 -60.27 -2.51 2.86
CA GLU A 111 -60.79 -2.85 1.53
C GLU A 111 -60.50 -4.31 1.18
N ALA A 112 -59.27 -4.78 1.38
CA ALA A 112 -58.89 -6.17 1.13
C ALA A 112 -59.67 -7.14 2.03
N PHE A 113 -59.91 -6.77 3.28
CA PHE A 113 -60.74 -7.57 4.20
C PHE A 113 -62.20 -7.61 3.77
N ALA A 114 -62.75 -6.50 3.29
CA ALA A 114 -64.14 -6.43 2.86
C ALA A 114 -64.40 -7.22 1.56
N GLN A 115 -63.43 -7.25 0.64
CA GLN A 115 -63.56 -7.93 -0.66
C GLN A 115 -63.25 -9.42 -0.56
N ASP A 116 -62.11 -9.77 0.05
CA ASP A 116 -61.52 -11.11 -0.01
C ASP A 116 -61.33 -11.73 1.40
N GLY A 117 -61.86 -11.08 2.44
CA GLY A 117 -61.82 -11.57 3.80
C GLY A 117 -60.40 -11.58 4.41
N PRO A 118 -60.17 -12.41 5.43
CA PRO A 118 -58.86 -12.52 6.09
C PRO A 118 -57.72 -12.93 5.15
N GLN A 119 -58.03 -13.66 4.08
CA GLN A 119 -57.03 -14.09 3.09
C GLN A 119 -56.56 -12.91 2.24
N GLY A 120 -57.46 -12.01 1.82
CA GLY A 120 -57.07 -10.77 1.13
C GLY A 120 -56.13 -9.88 1.94
N VAL A 121 -56.31 -9.85 3.27
CA VAL A 121 -55.39 -9.15 4.17
C VAL A 121 -54.00 -9.78 4.15
N ALA A 122 -53.91 -11.11 4.16
CA ALA A 122 -52.62 -11.82 4.08
C ALA A 122 -51.89 -11.49 2.77
N GLU A 123 -52.60 -11.53 1.64
CA GLU A 123 -52.04 -11.20 0.33
C GLU A 123 -51.57 -9.74 0.25
N ARG A 124 -52.32 -8.81 0.82
CA ARG A 124 -51.95 -7.40 0.85
C ARG A 124 -50.70 -7.14 1.69
N ILE A 125 -50.57 -7.85 2.81
CA ILE A 125 -49.37 -7.79 3.66
C ILE A 125 -48.17 -8.41 2.94
N GLU A 126 -48.35 -9.53 2.24
CA GLU A 126 -47.28 -10.14 1.45
C GLU A 126 -46.79 -9.19 0.35
N ASP A 127 -47.69 -8.58 -0.42
CA ASP A 127 -47.36 -7.60 -1.46
C ASP A 127 -46.62 -6.39 -0.88
N LEU A 128 -47.05 -5.90 0.30
CA LEU A 128 -46.34 -4.82 1.01
C LEU A 128 -44.92 -5.24 1.43
N LEU A 129 -44.76 -6.46 1.93
CA LEU A 129 -43.46 -6.98 2.34
C LEU A 129 -42.53 -7.19 1.13
N GLN A 130 -43.06 -7.57 -0.03
CA GLN A 130 -42.27 -7.71 -1.27
C GLN A 130 -41.87 -6.35 -1.85
N ARG A 131 -42.72 -5.32 -1.74
CA ARG A 131 -42.46 -3.97 -2.27
C ARG A 131 -41.66 -3.07 -1.34
N SER A 132 -41.53 -3.41 -0.06
CA SER A 132 -40.80 -2.57 0.90
C SER A 132 -39.35 -2.40 0.48
N SER A 133 -38.84 -1.16 0.58
CA SER A 133 -37.47 -0.79 0.22
C SER A 133 -36.48 -1.27 1.27
N VAL A 134 -36.21 -2.57 1.30
CA VAL A 134 -35.15 -3.16 2.11
C VAL A 134 -33.92 -3.47 1.22
N PRO A 135 -32.68 -3.29 1.71
CA PRO A 135 -31.50 -3.52 0.91
C PRO A 135 -31.36 -5.00 0.58
N PRO A 136 -30.67 -5.34 -0.52
CA PRO A 136 -30.35 -6.72 -0.85
C PRO A 136 -29.68 -7.43 0.33
N GLY A 137 -30.17 -8.65 0.62
CA GLY A 137 -29.71 -9.50 1.72
C GLY A 137 -30.48 -9.32 3.03
N CYS A 138 -31.16 -8.20 3.28
CA CYS A 138 -31.91 -7.98 4.53
C CYS A 138 -33.24 -8.74 4.60
N ARG A 139 -33.77 -9.19 3.46
CA ARG A 139 -34.96 -10.04 3.36
C ARG A 139 -34.81 -10.94 2.15
N THR A 140 -34.69 -12.24 2.40
CA THR A 140 -34.50 -13.23 1.32
C THR A 140 -35.83 -13.75 0.79
N ALA A 141 -36.80 -13.87 1.70
CA ALA A 141 -38.16 -14.27 1.40
C ALA A 141 -39.10 -13.66 2.45
N ALA A 142 -40.33 -13.35 2.05
CA ALA A 142 -41.41 -13.01 2.96
C ALA A 142 -42.70 -13.59 2.41
N GLN A 143 -43.49 -14.18 3.29
CA GLN A 143 -44.77 -14.81 2.97
C GLN A 143 -45.77 -14.46 4.07
N ALA A 144 -47.02 -14.21 3.69
CA ALA A 144 -48.10 -14.07 4.66
C ALA A 144 -49.26 -15.00 4.28
N VAL A 145 -49.73 -15.79 5.25
CA VAL A 145 -50.80 -16.77 5.04
C VAL A 145 -51.80 -16.69 6.18
N TYR A 146 -53.09 -16.70 5.84
CA TYR A 146 -54.14 -16.84 6.83
C TYR A 146 -54.51 -18.32 7.04
N LEU A 147 -54.36 -18.79 8.28
CA LEU A 147 -54.74 -20.15 8.69
C LEU A 147 -56.17 -20.13 9.23
N LEU A 148 -57.13 -20.57 8.42
CA LEU A 148 -58.54 -20.57 8.78
C LEU A 148 -58.85 -21.39 10.04
N GLU A 149 -58.21 -22.56 10.18
CA GLU A 149 -58.41 -23.49 11.30
C GLU A 149 -58.02 -22.86 12.65
N ALA A 150 -56.97 -22.04 12.66
CA ALA A 150 -56.47 -21.35 13.84
C ALA A 150 -57.01 -19.92 13.98
N GLN A 151 -57.71 -19.41 12.95
CA GLN A 151 -58.08 -18.01 12.78
C GLN A 151 -56.88 -17.05 12.96
N GLN A 152 -55.71 -17.46 12.48
CA GLN A 152 -54.43 -16.76 12.68
C GLN A 152 -53.83 -16.30 11.36
N LEU A 153 -53.27 -15.10 11.38
CA LEU A 153 -52.41 -14.62 10.31
C LEU A 153 -50.96 -14.97 10.66
N LEU A 154 -50.32 -15.79 9.82
CA LEU A 154 -48.90 -16.11 9.91
C LEU A 154 -48.12 -15.25 8.94
N VAL A 155 -47.06 -14.59 9.42
CA VAL A 155 -46.12 -13.84 8.60
C VAL A 155 -44.74 -14.47 8.79
N ASP A 156 -44.23 -15.13 7.76
CA ASP A 156 -42.89 -15.71 7.75
C ASP A 156 -41.96 -14.78 6.98
N VAL A 157 -40.85 -14.38 7.62
CA VAL A 157 -39.84 -13.52 7.02
C VAL A 157 -38.47 -14.14 7.24
N ALA A 158 -37.82 -14.51 6.15
CA ALA A 158 -36.46 -15.00 6.19
C ALA A 158 -35.52 -13.87 6.58
N LEU A 159 -34.93 -13.99 7.77
CA LEU A 159 -33.94 -13.07 8.30
C LEU A 159 -32.60 -13.20 7.54
N PRO A 160 -31.81 -12.11 7.48
CA PRO A 160 -30.48 -12.15 6.86
C PRO A 160 -29.58 -13.21 7.50
N ASN A 161 -28.89 -13.99 6.66
CA ASN A 161 -27.83 -14.89 7.11
C ASN A 161 -26.65 -14.07 7.67
N HIS A 162 -25.92 -14.62 8.64
CA HIS A 162 -24.81 -13.96 9.35
C HIS A 162 -23.69 -13.41 8.44
N GLU A 163 -23.65 -13.77 7.15
CA GLU A 163 -22.67 -13.26 6.17
C GLU A 163 -22.80 -11.75 5.89
N ILE A 164 -23.92 -11.11 6.22
CA ILE A 164 -24.12 -9.65 6.08
C ILE A 164 -23.48 -8.87 7.22
N VAL A 165 -23.24 -9.51 8.36
CA VAL A 165 -22.37 -8.97 9.42
C VAL A 165 -20.99 -9.53 9.13
N PRO A 166 -20.09 -8.79 8.44
CA PRO A 166 -18.74 -9.29 8.24
C PRO A 166 -18.19 -9.66 9.62
N ALA A 167 -17.76 -10.91 9.77
CA ALA A 167 -16.97 -11.33 10.91
C ALA A 167 -15.73 -10.43 10.89
N VAL A 168 -15.78 -9.33 11.64
CA VAL A 168 -14.73 -8.33 11.65
C VAL A 168 -13.50 -9.07 12.13
N ALA A 169 -12.62 -9.42 11.18
CA ALA A 169 -11.28 -9.86 11.46
C ALA A 169 -10.71 -8.78 12.38
N SER A 170 -10.47 -9.15 13.63
CA SER A 170 -9.91 -8.27 14.63
C SER A 170 -8.50 -7.88 14.16
N TYR A 171 -8.39 -6.75 13.48
CA TYR A 171 -7.09 -6.13 13.23
C TYR A 171 -6.57 -5.58 14.55
N ARG A 172 -5.99 -6.46 15.37
CA ARG A 172 -5.21 -6.06 16.55
C ARG A 172 -3.86 -5.57 16.04
N TYR A 173 -3.74 -4.27 15.85
CA TYR A 173 -2.45 -3.62 15.62
C TYR A 173 -1.61 -3.75 16.90
N VAL A 174 -0.78 -4.78 16.98
CA VAL A 174 0.25 -4.88 18.02
C VAL A 174 1.47 -4.12 17.49
N ALA A 175 1.63 -2.87 17.94
CA ALA A 175 2.91 -2.19 17.84
C ALA A 175 3.91 -2.98 18.71
N GLN A 176 4.69 -3.87 18.07
CA GLN A 176 5.85 -4.44 18.74
C GLN A 176 6.80 -3.28 19.07
N GLN A 177 6.91 -2.95 20.35
CA GLN A 177 8.01 -2.15 20.85
C GLN A 177 9.29 -2.88 20.44
N ALA A 178 10.01 -2.32 19.47
CA ALA A 178 11.39 -2.67 19.24
C ALA A 178 12.13 -2.46 20.56
N LYS A 179 12.50 -3.55 21.24
CA LYS A 179 13.48 -3.50 22.30
C LYS A 179 14.76 -2.96 21.68
N CYS A 180 15.05 -1.69 21.93
CA CYS A 180 16.41 -1.20 21.86
C CYS A 180 17.21 -2.02 22.86
N ALA A 181 18.02 -2.93 22.35
CA ALA A 181 19.12 -3.51 23.08
C ALA A 181 20.08 -2.36 23.42
N GLU A 182 19.95 -1.80 24.61
CA GLU A 182 21.03 -1.02 25.20
C GLU A 182 21.87 -1.94 26.09
N ALA A 183 23.06 -2.20 25.56
CA ALA A 183 24.18 -2.74 26.29
C ALA A 183 24.58 -1.79 27.42
N ARG A 184 24.85 -2.37 28.61
CA ARG A 184 25.93 -1.99 29.53
C ARG A 184 26.10 -3.08 30.58
#